data_AF-A0A3D3ELI9-F1
#
_entry.id   AF-A0A3D3ELI9-F1
#
_cell.length_a   1.000
_cell.length_b   1.000
_cell.length_c   1.000
_cell.angle_alpha   90.00
_cell.angle_beta   90.00
_cell.angle_gamma   90.00
#
_symmetry.space_group_name_H-M   'P 1'
#
loop_
_entity.id
_entity.type
_entity.pdbx_description
1 polymer ?
#
loop_
_entity_poly.entity_id
_entity_poly.type
_entity_poly.pdbx_seq_one_letter_code
_entity_poly.pdbx_strand_id
1 'polypeptide(L)'
;DDYTAWSNNYYSEICIYPWAKDELDGYFMAIDVSGVDAGLMGSENALGCKMAGCRGFVLNGGGIRDTDECIVEQIPVWSYFVSQKMDQARIRYIEKDIPIAIGGVAIYPGDIIVADGDGVIVVPRAVARDVAKYASRELYNDKNARREKYEKLGWELDDSVINKEL
;
A
#
# COMPACT_ATOMS: atom_id res chain seq x y z
N ASP A 1 -8.19 -34.08 -4.77
CA ASP A 1 -9.29 -34.42 -3.83
C ASP A 1 -10.37 -33.35 -3.91
N ASP A 2 -11.51 -33.58 -3.24
CA ASP A 2 -12.67 -32.68 -3.26
C ASP A 2 -12.33 -31.27 -2.75
N TYR A 3 -11.46 -31.18 -1.74
CA TYR A 3 -10.99 -29.90 -1.23
C TYR A 3 -10.24 -29.10 -2.29
N THR A 4 -9.32 -29.74 -3.02
CA THR A 4 -8.56 -29.08 -4.10
C THR A 4 -9.49 -28.59 -5.20
N ALA A 5 -10.49 -29.39 -5.60
CA ALA A 5 -11.47 -28.98 -6.61
C ALA A 5 -12.31 -27.78 -6.14
N TRP A 6 -12.77 -27.80 -4.88
CA TRP A 6 -13.50 -26.68 -4.28
C TRP A 6 -12.65 -25.41 -4.17
N SER A 7 -11.41 -25.55 -3.71
CA SER A 7 -10.47 -24.43 -3.55
C SER A 7 -10.17 -23.77 -4.90
N ASN A 8 -9.92 -24.57 -5.95
CA ASN A 8 -9.72 -24.06 -7.30
C ASN A 8 -10.95 -23.31 -7.82
N ASN A 9 -12.15 -23.86 -7.60
CA ASN A 9 -13.40 -23.19 -7.98
C ASN A 9 -13.60 -21.86 -7.24
N TYR A 10 -13.25 -21.82 -5.95
CA TYR A 10 -13.34 -20.61 -5.16
C TYR A 10 -12.49 -19.47 -5.76
N TYR A 11 -11.24 -19.76 -6.13
CA TYR A 11 -10.34 -18.76 -6.69
C TYR A 11 -10.58 -18.47 -8.19
N SER A 12 -11.34 -19.31 -8.90
CA SER A 12 -11.71 -19.05 -10.30
C SER A 12 -13.06 -18.35 -10.46
N GLU A 13 -13.98 -18.46 -9.50
CA GLU A 13 -15.35 -17.94 -9.63
C GLU A 13 -15.78 -16.98 -8.51
N ILE A 14 -15.24 -17.08 -7.30
CA ILE A 14 -15.75 -16.38 -6.11
C ILE A 14 -14.82 -15.25 -5.68
N CYS A 15 -13.60 -15.59 -5.27
CA CYS A 15 -12.57 -14.62 -4.90
C CYS A 15 -11.48 -14.65 -5.98
N ILE A 16 -11.84 -14.09 -7.14
CA ILE A 16 -10.92 -13.96 -8.25
C ILE A 16 -9.93 -12.82 -8.02
N TYR A 17 -8.75 -12.95 -8.62
CA TYR A 17 -7.69 -11.94 -8.61
C TYR A 17 -7.56 -11.35 -10.02
N PRO A 18 -8.46 -10.45 -10.46
CA PRO A 18 -8.45 -9.95 -11.83
C PRO A 18 -7.14 -9.21 -12.17
N TRP A 19 -6.46 -8.67 -11.16
CA TRP A 19 -5.17 -8.00 -11.31
C TRP A 19 -3.97 -8.95 -11.46
N ALA A 20 -4.14 -10.26 -11.31
CA ALA A 20 -3.03 -11.22 -11.38
C ALA A 20 -2.32 -11.26 -12.75
N LYS A 21 -2.94 -10.69 -13.79
CA LYS A 21 -2.38 -10.60 -15.15
C LYS A 21 -2.02 -9.18 -15.57
N ASP A 22 -2.23 -8.21 -14.69
CA ASP A 22 -2.00 -6.80 -15.02
C ASP A 22 -0.50 -6.48 -14.88
N GLU A 23 -0.02 -5.56 -15.72
CA GLU A 23 1.24 -4.88 -15.49
C GLU A 23 1.02 -3.81 -14.43
N LEU A 24 1.69 -3.94 -13.29
CA LEU A 24 1.46 -3.12 -12.10
C LEU A 24 2.60 -2.13 -11.83
N ASP A 25 3.47 -1.84 -12.82
CA ASP A 25 4.58 -0.94 -12.60
C ASP A 25 4.11 0.44 -12.16
N GLY A 26 4.57 0.85 -10.97
CA GLY A 26 4.23 2.12 -10.35
C GLY A 26 2.86 2.14 -9.65
N TYR A 27 2.09 1.04 -9.69
CA TYR A 27 0.81 0.97 -9.01
C TYR A 27 1.02 0.83 -7.50
N PHE A 28 0.18 1.52 -6.72
CA PHE A 28 0.00 1.26 -5.30
C PHE A 28 -1.47 0.85 -5.11
N MET A 29 -1.71 -0.35 -4.60
CA MET A 29 -3.05 -0.92 -4.56
C MET A 29 -3.79 -0.52 -3.28
N ALA A 30 -4.94 0.13 -3.42
CA ALA A 30 -5.87 0.32 -2.32
C ALA A 30 -6.97 -0.74 -2.40
N ILE A 31 -7.14 -1.51 -1.33
CA ILE A 31 -8.04 -2.67 -1.31
C ILE A 31 -9.02 -2.55 -0.15
N ASP A 32 -10.31 -2.49 -0.50
CA ASP A 32 -11.40 -2.53 0.47
C ASP A 32 -11.80 -3.98 0.73
N VAL A 33 -11.54 -4.47 1.94
CA VAL A 33 -11.95 -5.80 2.42
C VAL A 33 -13.17 -5.70 3.35
N SER A 34 -13.98 -4.64 3.22
CA SER A 34 -15.15 -4.34 4.04
C SER A 34 -14.86 -4.27 5.55
N GLY A 35 -13.61 -4.00 5.93
CA GLY A 35 -13.16 -3.97 7.32
C GLY A 35 -13.24 -5.31 8.07
N VAL A 36 -13.42 -6.43 7.37
CA VAL A 36 -13.56 -7.74 8.01
C VAL A 36 -12.19 -8.38 8.30
N ASP A 37 -12.18 -9.35 9.21
CA ASP A 37 -11.00 -10.13 9.56
C ASP A 37 -10.82 -11.31 8.59
N ALA A 38 -10.19 -11.02 7.44
CA ALA A 38 -9.83 -11.98 6.40
C ALA A 38 -8.54 -11.53 5.68
N GLY A 39 -7.52 -12.39 5.65
CA GLY A 39 -6.23 -12.17 4.98
C GLY A 39 -6.31 -12.48 3.49
N LEU A 40 -6.68 -11.47 2.70
CA LEU A 40 -6.75 -11.53 1.24
C LEU A 40 -5.36 -11.59 0.59
N MET A 41 -4.48 -10.68 1.01
CA MET A 41 -3.08 -10.64 0.61
C MET A 41 -2.27 -11.51 1.57
N GLY A 42 -1.34 -12.28 1.04
CA GLY A 42 -0.34 -13.06 1.77
C GLY A 42 0.98 -13.05 1.00
N SER A 43 1.95 -13.84 1.43
CA SER A 43 3.30 -13.79 0.87
C SER A 43 3.32 -14.08 -0.63
N GLU A 44 2.67 -15.16 -1.07
CA GLU A 44 2.68 -15.57 -2.48
C GLU A 44 2.07 -14.51 -3.42
N ASN A 45 0.83 -14.07 -3.16
CA ASN A 45 0.13 -13.20 -4.10
C ASN A 45 0.64 -11.75 -4.01
N ALA A 46 1.13 -11.31 -2.86
CA ALA A 46 1.79 -10.02 -2.71
C ALA A 46 3.15 -10.01 -3.43
N LEU A 47 3.91 -11.11 -3.35
CA LEU A 47 5.16 -11.27 -4.10
C LEU A 47 4.92 -11.30 -5.61
N GLY A 48 3.86 -11.98 -6.06
CA GLY A 48 3.44 -11.96 -7.47
C GLY A 48 3.14 -10.55 -7.97
N CYS A 49 2.42 -9.75 -7.18
CA CYS A 49 2.16 -8.34 -7.50
C CYS A 49 3.45 -7.49 -7.50
N LYS A 50 4.37 -7.74 -6.55
CA LYS A 50 5.68 -7.08 -6.53
C LYS A 50 6.49 -7.41 -7.78
N MET A 51 6.48 -8.67 -8.23
CA MET A 51 7.10 -9.11 -9.47
C MET A 51 6.52 -8.39 -10.70
N ALA A 52 5.23 -8.07 -10.67
CA ALA A 52 4.55 -7.27 -11.71
C ALA A 52 4.80 -5.75 -11.60
N GLY A 53 5.60 -5.27 -10.64
CA GLY A 53 5.97 -3.86 -10.48
C GLY A 53 5.16 -3.07 -9.45
N CYS A 54 4.24 -3.71 -8.72
CA CYS A 54 3.46 -3.08 -7.66
C CYS A 54 4.37 -2.52 -6.56
N ARG A 55 4.08 -1.31 -6.10
CA ARG A 55 4.86 -0.56 -5.11
C ARG A 55 4.40 -0.79 -3.67
N GLY A 56 3.21 -1.32 -3.47
CA GLY A 56 2.69 -1.63 -2.14
C GLY A 56 1.16 -1.67 -2.09
N PHE A 57 0.65 -1.89 -0.87
CA PHE A 57 -0.77 -2.09 -0.61
C PHE A 57 -1.25 -1.27 0.59
N VAL A 58 -2.48 -0.77 0.52
CA VAL A 58 -3.20 -0.23 1.69
C VAL A 58 -4.57 -0.90 1.78
N LEU A 59 -4.92 -1.40 2.97
CA LEU A 59 -6.15 -2.15 3.19
C LEU A 59 -6.90 -1.67 4.44
N ASN A 60 -8.22 -1.56 4.38
CA ASN A 60 -9.06 -1.12 5.51
C ASN A 60 -9.41 -2.23 6.53
N GLY A 61 -8.68 -3.34 6.55
CA GLY A 61 -8.92 -4.46 7.46
C GLY A 61 -7.73 -5.40 7.55
N GLY A 62 -7.98 -6.60 8.07
CA GLY A 62 -7.03 -7.72 8.24
C GLY A 62 -6.43 -8.28 6.96
N GLY A 63 -6.54 -7.55 5.85
CA GLY A 63 -6.32 -8.02 4.49
C GLY A 63 -4.91 -8.51 4.19
N ILE A 64 -3.99 -8.56 5.16
CA ILE A 64 -2.66 -9.15 5.04
C ILE A 64 -2.45 -10.30 6.04
N ARG A 65 -1.91 -11.41 5.54
CA ARG A 65 -1.36 -12.57 6.28
C ARG A 65 0.10 -12.78 5.89
N ASP A 66 0.77 -13.76 6.51
CA ASP A 66 2.17 -14.13 6.21
C ASP A 66 3.12 -12.91 6.32
N THR A 67 2.98 -12.14 7.41
CA THR A 67 3.70 -10.87 7.56
C THR A 67 5.20 -11.06 7.73
N ASP A 68 5.64 -12.18 8.31
CA ASP A 68 7.06 -12.46 8.49
C ASP A 68 7.76 -12.55 7.11
N GLU A 69 7.16 -13.29 6.19
CA GLU A 69 7.62 -13.38 4.80
C GLU A 69 7.54 -12.02 4.11
N CYS A 70 6.41 -11.30 4.20
CA CYS A 70 6.26 -9.98 3.56
C CYS A 70 7.31 -8.98 4.05
N ILE A 71 7.68 -9.03 5.34
CA ILE A 71 8.73 -8.19 5.92
C ILE A 71 10.10 -8.57 5.36
N VAL A 72 10.45 -9.86 5.34
CA VAL A 72 11.72 -10.37 4.79
C VAL A 72 11.84 -10.04 3.30
N GLU A 73 10.74 -10.17 2.56
CA GLU A 73 10.65 -9.88 1.13
C GLU A 73 10.56 -8.38 0.83
N GLN A 74 10.46 -7.53 1.86
CA GLN A 74 10.32 -6.07 1.73
C GLN A 74 9.13 -5.69 0.83
N ILE A 75 7.96 -6.25 1.12
CA ILE A 75 6.70 -5.90 0.46
C ILE A 75 6.01 -4.82 1.30
N PRO A 76 5.86 -3.58 0.81
CA PRO A 76 5.23 -2.50 1.58
C PRO A 76 3.72 -2.72 1.72
N VAL A 77 3.23 -2.81 2.97
CA VAL A 77 1.82 -3.02 3.27
C VAL A 77 1.39 -2.16 4.46
N TRP A 78 0.27 -1.47 4.31
CA TRP A 78 -0.42 -0.77 5.39
C TRP A 78 -1.81 -1.38 5.59
N SER A 79 -2.12 -1.74 6.82
CA SER A 79 -3.40 -2.36 7.17
C SER A 79 -3.80 -1.97 8.59
N TYR A 80 -5.09 -2.11 8.92
CA TYR A 80 -5.55 -1.84 10.28
C TYR A 80 -5.17 -2.91 11.29
N PHE A 81 -5.04 -4.16 10.84
CA PHE A 81 -4.60 -5.27 11.65
C PHE A 81 -4.09 -6.38 10.73
N VAL A 82 -3.34 -7.32 11.30
CA VAL A 82 -2.90 -8.54 10.60
C VAL A 82 -3.98 -9.60 10.79
N SER A 83 -4.30 -10.38 9.74
CA SER A 83 -5.20 -11.53 9.86
C SER A 83 -4.46 -12.82 9.59
N GLN A 84 -4.62 -13.82 10.47
CA GLN A 84 -4.20 -15.19 10.17
C GLN A 84 -5.21 -15.93 9.27
N LYS A 85 -6.42 -15.39 9.12
CA LYS A 85 -7.53 -16.12 8.50
C LYS A 85 -7.40 -16.07 6.99
N MET A 86 -7.66 -17.19 6.33
CA MET A 86 -7.79 -17.22 4.87
C MET A 86 -9.04 -16.46 4.42
N ASP A 87 -8.98 -15.91 3.21
CA ASP A 87 -10.09 -15.26 2.51
C ASP A 87 -11.23 -16.23 2.19
N GLN A 88 -10.91 -17.51 1.97
CA GLN A 88 -11.85 -18.57 1.64
C GLN A 88 -13.09 -18.61 2.55
N ALA A 89 -14.26 -18.57 1.90
CA ALA A 89 -15.58 -18.53 2.54
C ALA A 89 -15.85 -17.30 3.43
N ARG A 90 -15.04 -16.22 3.34
CA ARG A 90 -15.21 -14.98 4.12
C ARG A 90 -15.49 -13.76 3.26
N ILE A 91 -14.84 -13.69 2.11
CA ILE A 91 -14.95 -12.54 1.19
C ILE A 91 -15.13 -13.04 -0.24
N ARG A 92 -15.46 -12.14 -1.16
CA ARG A 92 -15.52 -12.44 -2.59
C ARG A 92 -15.10 -11.21 -3.36
N TYR A 93 -14.65 -11.41 -4.58
CA TYR A 93 -14.42 -10.30 -5.48
C TYR A 93 -15.77 -9.63 -5.82
N ILE A 94 -15.75 -8.30 -5.84
CA ILE A 94 -16.89 -7.48 -6.24
C ILE A 94 -16.49 -6.71 -7.50
N GLU A 95 -15.63 -5.70 -7.37
CA GLU A 95 -15.25 -4.81 -8.45
C GLU A 95 -13.79 -4.32 -8.29
N LYS A 96 -13.23 -3.81 -9.39
CA LYS A 96 -11.89 -3.22 -9.50
C LYS A 96 -12.01 -1.88 -10.24
N ASP A 97 -11.08 -0.97 -9.96
CA ASP A 97 -11.01 0.37 -10.57
C ASP A 97 -12.29 1.19 -10.34
N ILE A 98 -12.80 1.09 -9.10
CA ILE A 98 -13.91 1.90 -8.61
C ILE A 98 -13.48 2.76 -7.42
N PRO A 99 -14.21 3.84 -7.11
CA PRO A 99 -13.98 4.59 -5.88
C PRO A 99 -14.26 3.72 -4.65
N ILE A 100 -13.36 3.75 -3.67
CA ILE A 100 -13.49 3.06 -2.38
C ILE A 100 -13.26 4.01 -1.22
N ALA A 101 -13.52 3.55 0.01
CA ALA A 101 -13.26 4.32 1.22
C ALA A 101 -12.40 3.52 2.23
N ILE A 102 -11.24 4.07 2.56
CA ILE A 102 -10.32 3.50 3.57
C ILE A 102 -10.08 4.60 4.61
N GLY A 103 -10.37 4.31 5.88
CA GLY A 103 -10.20 5.30 6.96
C GLY A 103 -11.00 6.58 6.83
N GLY A 104 -12.18 6.49 6.25
CA GLY A 104 -13.05 7.65 6.02
C GLY A 104 -12.56 8.55 4.88
N VAL A 105 -11.52 8.15 4.15
CA VAL A 105 -10.98 8.88 2.99
C VAL A 105 -11.44 8.18 1.71
N ALA A 106 -12.04 8.94 0.80
CA ALA A 106 -12.38 8.46 -0.53
C ALA A 106 -11.12 8.37 -1.39
N ILE A 107 -10.95 7.24 -2.08
CA ILE A 107 -9.83 6.97 -2.99
C ILE A 107 -10.40 6.68 -4.36
N TYR A 108 -10.01 7.46 -5.37
CA TYR A 108 -10.41 7.23 -6.75
C TYR A 108 -9.28 6.56 -7.53
N PRO A 109 -9.60 5.72 -8.53
CA PRO A 109 -8.60 5.18 -9.43
C PRO A 109 -7.73 6.28 -10.05
N GLY A 110 -6.41 6.14 -9.92
CA GLY A 110 -5.42 7.10 -10.41
C GLY A 110 -5.08 8.24 -9.45
N ASP A 111 -5.68 8.30 -8.26
CA ASP A 111 -5.15 9.13 -7.17
C ASP A 111 -3.77 8.65 -6.73
N ILE A 112 -2.97 9.56 -6.18
CA ILE A 112 -1.62 9.24 -5.73
C ILE A 112 -1.66 8.84 -4.27
N ILE A 113 -1.16 7.66 -3.96
CA ILE A 113 -0.97 7.19 -2.59
C ILE A 113 0.48 7.41 -2.20
N VAL A 114 0.68 8.08 -1.05
CA VAL A 114 1.99 8.24 -0.42
C VAL A 114 1.91 7.60 0.95
N ALA A 115 2.88 6.74 1.26
CA ALA A 115 2.88 5.96 2.47
C ALA A 115 4.28 5.82 3.05
N ASP A 116 4.39 5.95 4.37
CA ASP A 116 5.63 5.81 5.13
C ASP A 116 5.36 5.25 6.54
N GLY A 117 6.31 5.39 7.45
CA GLY A 117 6.19 4.90 8.83
C GLY A 117 5.11 5.61 9.66
N ASP A 118 4.69 6.83 9.29
CA ASP A 118 3.66 7.58 10.01
C ASP A 118 2.26 7.19 9.55
N GLY A 119 2.11 6.77 8.30
CA GLY A 119 0.86 6.25 7.78
C GLY A 119 0.70 6.40 6.27
N VAL A 120 -0.54 6.64 5.84
CA VAL A 120 -0.91 6.73 4.42
C VAL A 120 -1.72 7.99 4.18
N ILE A 121 -1.38 8.70 3.11
CA ILE A 121 -2.17 9.82 2.59
C ILE A 121 -2.59 9.53 1.15
N VAL A 122 -3.73 10.11 0.76
CA VAL A 122 -4.27 10.05 -0.60
C VAL A 122 -4.30 11.47 -1.14
N VAL A 123 -3.65 11.67 -2.27
CA VAL A 123 -3.59 12.94 -2.97
C VAL A 123 -4.43 12.84 -4.24
N PRO A 124 -5.55 13.59 -4.33
CA PRO A 124 -6.38 13.56 -5.52
C PRO A 124 -5.58 13.96 -6.76
N ARG A 125 -5.71 13.19 -7.84
CA ARG A 125 -4.94 13.39 -9.08
C ARG A 125 -5.05 14.81 -9.63
N ALA A 126 -6.23 15.43 -9.47
CA ALA A 126 -6.52 16.77 -9.96
C ALA A 126 -5.62 17.87 -9.35
N VAL A 127 -5.15 17.67 -8.12
CA VAL A 127 -4.32 18.65 -7.38
C VAL A 127 -2.91 18.16 -7.10
N ALA A 128 -2.55 16.97 -7.57
CA ALA A 128 -1.28 16.31 -7.29
C ALA A 128 -0.05 17.18 -7.57
N ARG A 129 -0.04 17.94 -8.67
CA ARG A 129 1.08 18.82 -9.03
C ARG A 129 1.27 19.96 -8.03
N ASP A 130 0.17 20.56 -7.58
CA ASP A 130 0.22 21.64 -6.60
C ASP A 130 0.64 21.10 -5.24
N VAL A 131 0.08 19.96 -4.82
CA VAL A 131 0.49 19.29 -3.58
C VAL A 131 1.98 18.97 -3.59
N ALA A 132 2.51 18.38 -4.67
CA ALA A 132 3.94 18.09 -4.81
C ALA A 132 4.79 19.37 -4.69
N LYS A 133 4.43 20.43 -5.43
CA LYS A 133 5.14 21.71 -5.38
C LYS A 133 5.22 22.29 -3.97
N TYR A 134 4.10 22.33 -3.25
CA TYR A 134 4.08 22.89 -1.90
C TYR A 134 4.75 21.98 -0.89
N ALA A 135 4.52 20.65 -0.95
CA ALA A 135 5.17 19.68 -0.08
C ALA A 135 6.70 19.71 -0.22
N SER A 136 7.24 19.79 -1.44
CA SER A 136 8.68 19.91 -1.66
C SER A 136 9.26 21.19 -1.05
N ARG A 137 8.53 22.30 -1.12
CA ARG A 137 8.96 23.56 -0.50
C ARG A 137 9.01 23.44 1.02
N GLU A 138 7.97 22.88 1.65
CA GLU A 138 7.93 22.70 3.10
C GLU A 138 9.03 21.72 3.57
N LEU A 139 9.27 20.64 2.82
CA LEU A 139 10.37 19.70 3.08
C LEU A 139 11.73 20.40 3.05
N TYR A 140 12.00 21.22 2.02
CA TYR A 140 13.28 21.94 1.89
C TYR A 140 13.49 22.92 3.06
N ASN A 141 12.44 23.64 3.44
CA ASN A 141 12.47 24.57 4.56
C ASN A 141 12.74 23.84 5.89
N ASP A 142 12.05 22.73 6.15
CA ASP A 142 12.26 21.90 7.34
C ASP A 142 13.70 21.35 7.41
N LYS A 143 14.19 20.78 6.30
CA LYS A 143 15.55 20.24 6.21
C LYS A 143 16.61 21.29 6.52
N ASN A 144 16.50 22.48 5.94
CA ASN A 144 17.44 23.57 6.21
C ASN A 144 17.40 24.03 7.67
N ALA A 145 16.20 24.20 8.22
CA ALA A 145 16.05 24.61 9.62
C ALA A 145 16.62 23.57 10.60
N ARG A 146 16.50 22.27 10.29
CA ARG A 146 17.10 21.20 11.10
C ARG A 146 18.61 21.07 10.88
N ARG A 147 19.11 21.31 9.66
CA ARG A 147 20.55 21.32 9.37
C ARG A 147 21.31 22.31 10.25
N GLU A 148 20.81 23.54 10.38
CA GLU A 148 21.44 24.54 11.27
C GLU A 148 21.53 24.06 12.72
N LYS A 149 20.57 23.24 13.18
CA LYS A 149 20.58 22.67 14.53
C LYS A 149 21.61 21.54 14.63
N TYR A 150 21.73 20.69 13.61
CA TYR A 150 22.79 19.66 13.54
C TYR A 150 24.17 20.30 13.64
N GLU A 151 24.41 21.36 12.88
CA GLU A 151 25.69 22.08 12.88
C GLU A 151 26.01 22.68 14.25
N LYS A 152 25.02 23.27 14.94
CA LYS A 152 25.18 23.78 16.32
C LYS A 152 25.44 22.68 17.35
N LEU A 153 24.91 21.47 17.13
CA LEU A 153 25.12 20.31 17.98
C LEU A 153 26.44 19.57 17.66
N GLY A 154 27.14 19.95 16.60
CA GLY A 154 28.35 19.27 16.13
C GLY A 154 28.08 17.86 15.58
N TRP A 155 26.87 17.61 15.08
CA TRP A 155 26.47 16.31 14.52
C TRP A 155 26.82 16.22 13.04
N GLU A 156 27.17 15.02 12.58
CA GLU A 156 27.30 14.73 11.16
C GLU A 156 25.94 14.84 10.46
N LEU A 157 25.93 15.38 9.23
CA LEU A 157 24.71 15.53 8.44
C LEU A 157 24.30 14.20 7.82
N ASP A 158 23.00 13.93 7.83
CA ASP A 158 22.40 12.72 7.27
C ASP A 158 21.30 13.05 6.23
N ASP A 159 20.71 12.00 5.64
CA ASP A 159 19.64 12.11 4.64
C ASP A 159 18.39 12.85 5.14
N SER A 160 18.20 12.96 6.46
CA SER A 160 17.09 13.70 7.03
C SER A 160 17.28 15.20 6.88
N VAL A 161 18.50 15.72 6.78
CA VAL A 161 18.80 17.17 6.69
C VAL A 161 19.50 17.57 5.38
N ILE A 162 19.94 16.60 4.59
CA ILE A 162 20.51 16.83 3.27
C ILE A 162 19.39 16.96 2.23
N ASN A 163 19.41 18.06 1.48
CA ASN A 163 18.56 18.23 0.30
C ASN A 163 19.19 17.50 -0.87
N LYS A 164 18.46 16.54 -1.44
CA LYS A 164 18.83 15.88 -2.70
C LYS A 164 18.15 16.65 -3.84
N GLU A 165 18.86 16.88 -4.95
CA GLU A 165 18.21 17.36 -6.17
C GLU A 165 17.26 16.26 -6.66
N LEU A 166 16.02 16.63 -6.94
CA LEU A 166 14.97 15.75 -7.46
C LEU A 166 15.13 15.55 -8.97
#